data_AF-A0A4V6X6C1-F1
#
_entry.id   AF-A0A4V6X6C1-F1
#
_cell.length_a   1.000
_cell.length_b   1.000
_cell.length_c   1.000
_cell.angle_alpha   90.00
_cell.angle_beta   90.00
_cell.angle_gamma   90.00
#
_symmetry.space_group_name_H-M   'P 1'
#
loop_
_entity.id
_entity.type
_entity.pdbx_description
1 polymer ?
#
loop_
_entity_poly.entity_id
_entity_poly.type
_entity_poly.pdbx_seq_one_letter_code
_entity_poly.pdbx_strand_id
1 'polypeptide(L)'
;MADKTFGVKVTEEVYDKAKATVEMSGLTGKDWLEKVISLYELNSLKDGISSDYSNDLAELEVHTTRIYSLISNMVARSTYLKDHAVKEVSDKLDSKEGIIAELQEKNRSLKLSISDLEEQHKEASKHALTLENTLVSMQNTIDNNQALINEYKEKNDTLSGLVTKYQGYADENEALKKAFEVEKASLVQQLNEQQTAYTEQIHQLKQAKQQAYERVRELETTLENAQLNYTRELEIMQERKDLEREKALVEVEREYQAKLQAQNDKYNDKVAEMHAESERIRGNYEAKLEATVISTENKKK
;
A
#
# COMPACT_ATOMS: atom_id res chain seq x y z
N MET A 1 -12.34 -23.79 -149.60
CA MET A 1 -12.70 -25.09 -150.20
C MET A 1 -13.90 -25.64 -149.44
N ALA A 2 -14.84 -26.32 -150.08
CA ALA A 2 -15.98 -26.90 -149.35
C ALA A 2 -15.48 -28.07 -148.49
N ASP A 3 -15.75 -28.02 -147.17
CA ASP A 3 -15.37 -29.09 -146.25
C ASP A 3 -16.10 -30.38 -146.64
N LYS A 4 -15.34 -31.45 -146.82
CA LYS A 4 -15.86 -32.79 -147.18
C LYS A 4 -15.72 -33.72 -145.98
N THR A 5 -16.78 -34.44 -145.68
CA THR A 5 -16.77 -35.42 -144.58
C THR A 5 -16.03 -36.68 -145.02
N PHE A 6 -14.95 -37.01 -144.32
CA PHE A 6 -14.22 -38.27 -144.47
C PHE A 6 -14.49 -39.15 -143.24
N GLY A 7 -15.20 -40.26 -143.44
CA GLY A 7 -15.56 -41.19 -142.36
C GLY A 7 -14.88 -42.54 -142.54
N VAL A 8 -14.04 -42.92 -141.58
CA VAL A 8 -13.36 -44.23 -141.55
C VAL A 8 -13.81 -44.98 -140.31
N LYS A 9 -14.22 -46.24 -140.46
CA LYS A 9 -14.49 -47.12 -139.32
C LYS A 9 -13.16 -47.62 -138.76
N VAL A 10 -12.83 -47.18 -137.55
CA VAL A 10 -11.64 -47.62 -136.80
C VAL A 10 -12.06 -48.47 -135.60
N THR A 11 -11.11 -49.22 -135.04
CA THR A 11 -11.32 -49.92 -133.77
C THR A 11 -11.44 -48.94 -132.61
N GLU A 12 -12.09 -49.35 -131.52
CA GLU A 12 -12.35 -48.52 -130.33
C GLU A 12 -11.03 -47.97 -129.71
N GLU A 13 -9.99 -48.79 -129.66
CA GLU A 13 -8.67 -48.37 -129.16
C GLU A 13 -8.04 -47.25 -130.01
N VAL A 14 -8.20 -47.31 -131.33
CA VAL A 14 -7.67 -46.29 -132.24
C VAL A 14 -8.49 -45.00 -132.13
N TYR A 15 -9.80 -45.12 -131.93
CA TYR A 15 -10.67 -43.98 -131.69
C TYR A 15 -10.29 -43.23 -130.41
N ASP A 16 -10.09 -43.94 -129.30
CA ASP A 16 -9.74 -43.33 -128.01
C ASP A 16 -8.34 -42.71 -128.01
N LYS A 17 -7.36 -43.39 -128.61
CA LYS A 17 -6.01 -42.83 -128.80
C LYS A 17 -6.05 -41.57 -129.65
N ALA A 18 -6.75 -41.59 -130.78
CA ALA A 18 -6.88 -40.41 -131.65
C ALA A 18 -7.50 -39.23 -130.90
N LYS A 19 -8.59 -39.47 -130.15
CA LYS A 19 -9.26 -38.44 -129.34
C LYS A 19 -8.34 -37.86 -128.26
N ALA A 20 -7.63 -38.69 -127.51
CA ALA A 20 -6.69 -38.24 -126.49
C ALA A 20 -5.54 -37.41 -127.08
N THR A 21 -5.00 -37.80 -128.24
CA THR A 21 -3.95 -37.02 -128.93
C THR A 21 -4.46 -35.69 -129.48
N VAL A 22 -5.71 -35.62 -129.95
CA VAL A 22 -6.33 -34.35 -130.37
C VAL A 22 -6.44 -33.41 -129.17
N GLU A 23 -7.00 -33.89 -128.05
CA GLU A 23 -7.19 -33.09 -126.82
C GLU A 23 -5.86 -32.61 -126.25
N MET A 24 -4.85 -33.49 -126.16
CA MET A 24 -3.52 -33.13 -125.64
C MET A 24 -2.76 -32.16 -126.53
N SER A 25 -3.04 -32.15 -127.84
CA SER A 25 -2.43 -31.21 -128.79
C SER A 25 -3.03 -29.80 -128.72
N GLY A 26 -4.22 -29.65 -128.12
CA GLY A 26 -4.96 -28.38 -128.09
C GLY A 26 -5.50 -27.91 -129.44
N LEU A 27 -5.47 -28.76 -130.48
CA LEU A 27 -5.95 -28.47 -131.83
C LEU A 27 -7.39 -28.98 -132.04
N THR A 28 -8.12 -28.40 -133.00
CA THR A 28 -9.40 -28.98 -133.41
C THR A 28 -9.16 -30.29 -134.16
N GLY A 29 -10.13 -31.22 -134.14
CA GLY A 29 -9.98 -32.50 -134.84
C GLY A 29 -9.68 -32.35 -136.35
N LYS A 30 -10.14 -31.27 -136.98
CA LYS A 30 -9.81 -30.91 -138.37
C LYS A 30 -8.34 -30.54 -138.52
N ASP A 31 -7.86 -29.57 -137.74
CA ASP A 31 -6.47 -29.09 -137.81
C ASP A 31 -5.47 -30.18 -137.43
N TRP A 32 -5.85 -31.02 -136.46
CA TRP A 32 -5.07 -32.20 -136.08
C TRP A 32 -4.97 -33.19 -137.23
N LEU A 33 -6.08 -33.51 -137.91
CA LEU A 33 -6.07 -34.44 -139.05
C LEU A 33 -5.27 -33.87 -140.23
N GLU A 34 -5.43 -32.58 -140.57
CA GLU A 34 -4.62 -31.91 -141.61
C GLU A 34 -3.13 -31.96 -141.28
N LYS A 35 -2.76 -31.76 -140.02
CA LYS A 35 -1.37 -31.81 -139.56
C LYS A 35 -0.81 -33.23 -139.56
N VAL A 36 -1.61 -34.23 -139.19
CA VAL A 36 -1.23 -35.65 -139.27
C VAL A 36 -1.07 -36.09 -140.73
N ILE A 37 -1.97 -35.67 -141.63
CA ILE A 37 -1.84 -35.93 -143.07
C ILE A 37 -0.59 -35.23 -143.62
N SER A 38 -0.34 -33.98 -143.26
CA SER A 38 0.88 -33.26 -143.67
C SER A 38 2.15 -33.94 -143.16
N LEU A 39 2.15 -34.43 -141.92
CA LEU A 39 3.26 -35.20 -141.35
C LEU A 39 3.44 -36.55 -142.05
N TYR A 40 2.34 -37.22 -142.40
CA TYR A 40 2.37 -38.46 -143.16
C TYR A 40 2.88 -38.23 -144.58
N GLU A 41 2.46 -37.14 -145.25
CA GLU A 41 2.98 -36.71 -146.55
C GLU A 41 4.48 -36.41 -146.47
N LEU A 42 4.92 -35.69 -145.44
CA LEU A 42 6.33 -35.38 -145.19
C LEU A 42 7.16 -36.65 -144.88
N ASN A 43 6.58 -37.63 -144.20
CA ASN A 43 7.19 -38.95 -144.00
C ASN A 43 7.19 -39.80 -145.28
N SER A 44 6.16 -39.71 -146.12
CA SER A 44 6.10 -40.43 -147.40
C SER A 44 7.04 -39.84 -148.46
N LEU A 45 7.30 -38.53 -148.39
CA LEU A 45 8.35 -37.85 -149.13
C LEU A 45 9.74 -38.33 -148.70
N LYS A 46 9.90 -38.78 -147.45
CA LYS A 46 11.13 -39.39 -146.91
C LYS A 46 11.47 -40.73 -147.60
N ASP A 47 10.45 -41.47 -148.04
CA ASP A 47 10.60 -42.75 -148.77
C ASP A 47 10.74 -42.55 -150.30
N GLY A 48 10.41 -41.37 -150.83
CA GLY A 48 10.36 -41.09 -152.28
C GLY A 48 11.32 -40.01 -152.81
N ILE A 49 11.98 -39.23 -151.95
CA ILE A 49 12.96 -38.20 -152.35
C ILE A 49 14.36 -38.83 -152.45
N SER A 50 15.08 -38.45 -153.50
CA SER A 50 16.49 -38.78 -153.76
C SER A 50 17.38 -38.68 -152.51
N SER A 51 18.40 -39.53 -152.42
CA SER A 51 19.30 -39.69 -151.26
C SER A 51 19.96 -38.42 -150.71
N ASP A 52 19.84 -37.30 -151.41
CA ASP A 52 20.61 -36.09 -151.17
C ASP A 52 20.11 -35.26 -149.96
N TYR A 53 18.84 -35.40 -149.53
CA TYR A 53 18.28 -34.63 -148.40
C TYR A 53 17.93 -35.47 -147.16
N SER A 54 18.12 -36.79 -147.23
CA SER A 54 17.84 -37.71 -146.11
C SER A 54 18.71 -37.42 -144.88
N ASN A 55 19.98 -37.06 -145.11
CA ASN A 55 20.92 -36.69 -144.06
C ASN A 55 20.52 -35.40 -143.35
N ASP A 56 20.12 -34.36 -144.10
CA ASP A 56 19.69 -33.08 -143.54
C ASP A 56 18.43 -33.24 -142.67
N LEU A 57 17.50 -34.10 -143.07
CA LEU A 57 16.27 -34.35 -142.33
C LEU A 57 16.53 -35.17 -141.05
N ALA A 58 17.48 -36.11 -141.08
CA ALA A 58 17.94 -36.83 -139.89
C ALA A 58 18.68 -35.90 -138.90
N GLU A 59 19.51 -34.99 -139.40
CA GLU A 59 20.19 -33.99 -138.58
C GLU A 59 19.20 -33.02 -137.91
N LEU A 60 18.16 -32.60 -138.65
CA LEU A 60 17.07 -31.79 -138.09
C LEU A 60 16.30 -32.53 -136.98
N GLU A 61 16.05 -33.83 -137.12
CA GLU A 61 15.41 -34.66 -136.08
C GLU A 61 16.29 -34.80 -134.83
N VAL A 62 17.61 -34.96 -135.01
CA VAL A 62 18.58 -34.98 -133.91
C VAL A 62 18.58 -33.64 -133.18
N HIS A 63 18.65 -32.52 -133.89
CA HIS A 63 18.59 -31.18 -133.29
C HIS A 63 17.27 -30.93 -132.57
N THR A 64 16.14 -31.33 -133.16
CA THR A 64 14.81 -31.13 -132.56
C THR A 64 14.66 -31.96 -131.28
N THR A 65 15.12 -33.22 -131.29
CA THR A 65 15.13 -34.08 -130.09
C THR A 65 16.05 -33.52 -129.01
N ARG A 66 17.20 -32.98 -129.40
CA ARG A 66 18.11 -32.30 -128.47
C ARG A 66 17.48 -31.05 -127.87
N ILE A 67 16.77 -30.24 -128.66
CA ILE A 67 16.03 -29.07 -128.19
C ILE A 67 14.93 -29.49 -127.20
N TYR A 68 14.12 -30.50 -127.52
CA TYR A 68 13.11 -31.04 -126.59
C TYR A 68 13.72 -31.52 -125.28
N SER A 69 14.84 -32.27 -125.34
CA SER A 69 15.57 -32.72 -124.15
C SER A 69 16.08 -31.56 -123.30
N LEU A 70 16.66 -30.51 -123.93
CA LEU A 70 17.12 -29.31 -123.23
C LEU A 70 15.98 -28.55 -122.57
N ILE A 71 14.86 -28.38 -123.26
CA ILE A 71 13.66 -27.72 -122.71
C ILE A 71 13.09 -28.55 -121.54
N SER A 72 12.96 -29.87 -121.71
CA SER A 72 12.47 -30.77 -120.66
C SER A 72 13.37 -30.71 -119.40
N ASN A 73 14.69 -30.77 -119.57
CA ASN A 73 15.64 -30.62 -118.47
C ASN A 73 15.58 -29.24 -117.83
N MET A 74 15.39 -28.17 -118.62
CA MET A 74 15.25 -26.81 -118.10
C MET A 74 13.96 -26.65 -117.29
N VAL A 75 12.85 -27.22 -117.76
CA VAL A 75 11.58 -27.25 -117.03
C VAL A 75 11.73 -28.03 -115.74
N ALA A 76 12.29 -29.25 -115.77
CA ALA A 76 12.53 -30.06 -114.58
C ALA A 76 13.43 -29.34 -113.56
N ARG A 77 14.51 -28.70 -114.00
CA ARG A 77 15.39 -27.89 -113.14
C ARG A 77 14.66 -26.69 -112.56
N SER A 78 13.85 -26.00 -113.35
CA SER A 78 13.04 -24.87 -112.90
C SER A 78 12.02 -25.29 -111.84
N THR A 79 11.33 -26.41 -112.05
CA THR A 79 10.40 -27.00 -111.07
C THR A 79 11.13 -27.36 -109.78
N TYR A 80 12.27 -28.06 -109.86
CA TYR A 80 13.07 -28.41 -108.68
C TYR A 80 13.53 -27.19 -107.88
N LEU A 81 14.02 -26.14 -108.56
CA LEU A 81 14.45 -24.90 -107.89
C LEU A 81 13.27 -24.19 -107.21
N LYS A 82 12.10 -24.17 -107.84
CA LYS A 82 10.88 -23.60 -107.24
C LYS A 82 10.44 -24.41 -106.02
N ASP A 83 10.36 -25.73 -106.14
CA ASP A 83 9.94 -26.60 -105.04
C ASP A 83 10.92 -26.49 -103.86
N HIS A 84 12.22 -26.44 -104.12
CA HIS A 84 13.23 -26.22 -103.08
C HIS A 84 13.08 -24.86 -102.41
N ALA A 85 12.88 -23.77 -103.18
CA ALA A 85 12.68 -22.44 -102.62
C ALA A 85 11.40 -22.35 -101.78
N VAL A 86 10.30 -22.96 -102.25
CA VAL A 86 9.03 -23.03 -101.51
C VAL A 86 9.23 -23.82 -100.21
N LYS A 87 9.93 -24.95 -100.26
CA LYS A 87 10.21 -25.77 -99.07
C LYS A 87 11.08 -25.03 -98.06
N GLU A 88 12.15 -24.38 -98.50
CA GLU A 88 13.03 -23.60 -97.60
C GLU A 88 12.27 -22.45 -96.93
N VAL A 89 11.37 -21.78 -97.66
CA VAL A 89 10.51 -20.74 -97.10
C VAL A 89 9.52 -21.34 -96.10
N SER A 90 8.91 -22.49 -96.41
CA SER A 90 8.02 -23.20 -95.50
C SER A 90 8.72 -23.59 -94.20
N ASP A 91 9.89 -24.23 -94.28
CA ASP A 91 10.66 -24.65 -93.10
C ASP A 91 11.06 -23.45 -92.22
N LYS A 92 11.44 -22.33 -92.84
CA LYS A 92 11.74 -21.07 -92.13
C LYS A 92 10.49 -20.44 -91.50
N LEU A 93 9.33 -20.55 -92.15
CA LEU A 93 8.07 -20.05 -91.62
C LEU A 93 7.67 -20.88 -90.38
N ASP A 94 7.69 -22.20 -90.49
CA ASP A 94 7.36 -23.12 -89.40
C ASP A 94 8.29 -22.90 -88.19
N SER A 95 9.59 -22.71 -88.43
CA SER A 95 10.56 -22.39 -87.37
C SER A 95 10.23 -21.05 -86.68
N LYS A 96 9.88 -20.01 -87.44
CA LYS A 96 9.50 -18.72 -86.87
C LYS A 96 8.21 -18.80 -86.08
N GLU A 97 7.20 -19.52 -86.58
CA GLU A 97 5.94 -19.73 -85.88
C GLU A 97 6.15 -20.47 -84.56
N GLY A 98 7.04 -21.47 -84.54
CA GLY A 98 7.45 -22.15 -83.31
C GLY A 98 8.07 -21.19 -82.27
N ILE A 99 9.02 -20.36 -82.70
CA ILE A 99 9.64 -19.35 -81.82
C ILE A 99 8.61 -18.34 -81.31
N ILE A 100 7.69 -17.89 -82.16
CA ILE A 100 6.62 -16.95 -81.77
C ILE A 100 5.73 -17.60 -80.71
N ALA A 101 5.33 -18.85 -80.89
CA ALA A 101 4.51 -19.57 -79.92
C ALA A 101 5.23 -19.73 -78.56
N GLU A 102 6.52 -20.10 -78.56
CA GLU A 102 7.32 -20.20 -77.33
C GLU A 102 7.46 -18.84 -76.61
N LEU A 103 7.70 -17.77 -77.35
CA LEU A 103 7.80 -16.42 -76.78
C LEU A 103 6.46 -15.94 -76.24
N GLN A 104 5.35 -16.24 -76.92
CA GLN A 104 4.01 -15.91 -76.44
C GLN A 104 3.68 -16.64 -75.13
N GLU A 105 4.03 -17.92 -75.03
CA GLU A 105 3.81 -18.70 -73.80
C GLU A 105 4.67 -18.18 -72.65
N LYS A 106 5.96 -17.91 -72.88
CA LYS A 106 6.84 -17.28 -71.88
C LYS A 106 6.33 -15.91 -71.43
N ASN A 107 5.81 -15.10 -72.35
CA ASN A 107 5.27 -13.79 -72.02
C ASN A 107 4.00 -13.92 -71.16
N ARG A 108 3.15 -14.90 -71.46
CA ARG A 108 1.97 -15.23 -70.65
C ARG A 108 2.36 -15.70 -69.25
N SER A 109 3.32 -16.62 -69.14
CA SER A 109 3.77 -17.14 -67.84
C SER A 109 4.41 -16.04 -66.99
N LEU A 110 5.23 -15.16 -67.59
CA LEU A 110 5.83 -14.02 -66.89
C LEU A 110 4.78 -13.03 -66.40
N LYS A 111 3.75 -12.73 -67.20
CA LYS A 111 2.64 -11.85 -66.77
C LYS A 111 1.88 -12.42 -65.57
N LEU A 112 1.62 -13.73 -65.57
CA LEU A 112 0.98 -14.40 -64.43
C LEU A 112 1.87 -14.34 -63.18
N SER A 113 3.18 -14.60 -63.33
CA SER A 113 4.12 -14.52 -62.22
C SER A 113 4.27 -13.10 -61.65
N ILE A 114 4.24 -12.07 -62.50
CA ILE A 114 4.27 -10.67 -62.06
C ILE A 114 3.00 -10.35 -61.26
N SER A 115 1.83 -10.76 -61.74
CA SER A 115 0.56 -10.54 -61.03
C SER A 115 0.54 -11.21 -59.66
N ASP A 116 1.03 -12.45 -59.56
CA ASP A 116 1.14 -13.19 -58.29
C ASP A 116 2.11 -12.52 -57.32
N LEU A 117 3.28 -12.08 -57.80
CA LEU A 117 4.25 -11.34 -57.00
C LEU A 117 3.71 -9.98 -56.51
N GLU A 118 2.94 -9.27 -57.33
CA GLU A 118 2.30 -8.01 -56.94
C GLU A 118 1.25 -8.23 -55.83
N GLU A 119 0.47 -9.31 -55.91
CA GLU A 119 -0.50 -9.69 -54.89
C GLU A 119 0.20 -10.07 -53.58
N GLN A 120 1.24 -10.90 -53.64
CA GLN A 120 2.06 -11.27 -52.48
C GLN A 120 2.72 -10.04 -51.84
N HIS A 121 3.25 -9.12 -52.64
CA HIS A 121 3.84 -7.88 -52.14
C HIS A 121 2.80 -7.02 -51.41
N LYS A 122 1.59 -6.93 -51.96
CA LYS A 122 0.48 -6.18 -51.34
C LYS A 122 0.04 -6.80 -50.02
N GLU A 123 -0.07 -8.13 -49.94
CA GLU A 123 -0.35 -8.82 -48.69
C GLU A 123 0.77 -8.63 -47.66
N ALA A 124 2.02 -8.81 -48.07
CA ALA A 124 3.18 -8.62 -47.19
C ALA A 124 3.24 -7.18 -46.65
N SER A 125 2.98 -6.18 -47.49
CA SER A 125 2.91 -4.78 -47.08
C SER A 125 1.79 -4.53 -46.06
N LYS A 126 0.61 -5.13 -46.27
CA LYS A 126 -0.50 -5.05 -45.31
C LYS A 126 -0.14 -5.70 -43.97
N HIS A 127 0.52 -6.86 -44.00
CA HIS A 127 1.00 -7.55 -42.81
C HIS A 127 2.08 -6.75 -42.07
N ALA A 128 3.00 -6.11 -42.79
CA ALA A 128 4.01 -5.24 -42.17
C ALA A 128 3.36 -4.07 -41.43
N LEU A 129 2.37 -3.43 -42.05
CA LEU A 129 1.65 -2.29 -41.45
C LEU A 129 0.81 -2.71 -40.23
N THR A 130 0.19 -3.89 -40.25
CA THR A 130 -0.53 -4.39 -39.06
C THR A 130 0.44 -4.73 -37.93
N LEU A 131 1.59 -5.33 -38.24
CA LEU A 131 2.62 -5.64 -37.25
C LEU A 131 3.24 -4.38 -36.61
N GLU A 132 3.45 -3.33 -37.40
CA GLU A 132 3.93 -2.04 -36.91
C GLU A 132 2.92 -1.40 -35.94
N ASN A 133 1.63 -1.42 -36.30
CA ASN A 133 0.57 -0.92 -35.43
C ASN A 133 0.45 -1.72 -34.12
N THR A 134 0.61 -3.05 -34.16
CA THR A 134 0.58 -3.86 -32.93
C THR A 134 1.81 -3.61 -32.06
N LEU A 135 2.99 -3.42 -32.64
CA LEU A 135 4.20 -3.02 -31.90
C LEU A 135 4.02 -1.70 -31.18
N VAL A 136 3.50 -0.67 -31.86
CA VAL A 136 3.21 0.63 -31.24
C VAL A 136 2.20 0.49 -30.09
N SER A 137 1.14 -0.31 -30.29
CA SER A 137 0.15 -0.57 -29.23
C SER A 137 0.75 -1.30 -28.03
N MET A 138 1.65 -2.28 -28.26
CA MET A 138 2.37 -2.98 -27.19
C MET A 138 3.32 -2.04 -26.45
N GLN A 139 4.05 -1.19 -27.16
CA GLN A 139 4.95 -0.19 -26.57
C GLN A 139 4.18 0.74 -25.62
N ASN A 140 3.04 1.28 -26.09
CA ASN A 140 2.18 2.13 -25.25
C ASN A 140 1.65 1.39 -24.01
N THR A 141 1.35 0.09 -24.14
CA THR A 141 0.91 -0.74 -23.00
C THR A 141 2.04 -0.94 -21.99
N ILE A 142 3.27 -1.17 -22.47
CA ILE A 142 4.46 -1.29 -21.62
C ILE A 142 4.71 0.01 -20.88
N ASP A 143 4.67 1.15 -21.56
CA ASP A 143 4.90 2.47 -20.96
C ASP A 143 3.84 2.78 -19.89
N ASN A 144 2.57 2.48 -20.16
CA ASN A 144 1.48 2.60 -19.19
C ASN A 144 1.68 1.69 -17.98
N ASN A 145 2.07 0.43 -18.20
CA ASN A 145 2.33 -0.51 -17.11
C ASN A 145 3.53 -0.06 -16.25
N GLN A 146 4.57 0.50 -16.88
CA GLN A 146 5.72 1.03 -16.16
C GLN A 146 5.35 2.25 -15.31
N ALA A 147 4.51 3.15 -15.83
CA ALA A 147 3.97 4.27 -15.06
C ALA A 147 3.16 3.78 -13.84
N LEU A 148 2.29 2.78 -14.04
CA LEU A 148 1.51 2.17 -12.96
C LEU A 148 2.38 1.50 -11.90
N ILE A 149 3.43 0.79 -12.31
CA ILE A 149 4.40 0.18 -11.38
C ILE A 149 5.09 1.25 -10.53
N ASN A 150 5.49 2.38 -11.13
CA ASN A 150 6.12 3.47 -10.41
C ASN A 150 5.16 4.09 -9.39
N GLU A 151 3.89 4.31 -9.75
CA GLU A 151 2.87 4.81 -8.82
C GLU A 151 2.65 3.86 -7.65
N TYR A 152 2.59 2.54 -7.89
CA TYR A 152 2.49 1.55 -6.83
C TYR A 152 3.73 1.49 -5.93
N LYS A 153 4.93 1.71 -6.48
CA LYS A 153 6.15 1.82 -5.68
C LYS A 153 6.08 3.02 -4.74
N GLU A 154 5.74 4.20 -5.24
CA GLU A 154 5.59 5.40 -4.41
C GLU A 154 4.51 5.22 -3.32
N LYS A 155 3.37 4.60 -3.67
CA LYS A 155 2.32 4.25 -2.69
C LYS A 155 2.81 3.26 -1.64
N ASN A 156 3.56 2.24 -2.02
CA ASN A 156 4.13 1.29 -1.06
C ASN A 156 5.19 1.93 -0.17
N ASP A 157 6.03 2.82 -0.71
CA ASP A 157 7.05 3.53 0.07
C ASP A 157 6.41 4.46 1.11
N THR A 158 5.36 5.18 0.71
CA THR A 158 4.59 6.04 1.63
C THR A 158 3.86 5.22 2.70
N LEU A 159 3.23 4.10 2.34
CA LEU A 159 2.61 3.19 3.30
C LEU A 159 3.65 2.58 4.26
N SER A 160 4.80 2.17 3.75
CA SER A 160 5.90 1.62 4.57
C SER A 160 6.44 2.66 5.55
N GLY A 161 6.59 3.91 5.11
CA GLY A 161 6.93 5.04 5.97
C GLY A 161 5.88 5.29 7.05
N LEU A 162 4.59 5.22 6.70
CA LEU A 162 3.50 5.40 7.65
C LEU A 162 3.44 4.26 8.68
N VAL A 163 3.63 3.00 8.25
CA VAL A 163 3.72 1.83 9.15
C VAL A 163 4.87 2.01 10.14
N THR A 164 6.04 2.44 9.67
CA THR A 164 7.20 2.71 10.53
C THR A 164 6.88 3.77 11.58
N LYS A 165 6.17 4.84 11.18
CA LYS A 165 5.74 5.90 12.09
C LYS A 165 4.74 5.41 13.14
N TYR A 166 3.75 4.59 12.74
CA TYR A 166 2.80 4.00 13.68
C TYR A 166 3.45 3.01 14.64
N GLN A 167 4.43 2.24 14.18
CA GLN A 167 5.22 1.39 15.06
C GLN A 167 5.95 2.22 16.11
N GLY A 168 6.58 3.33 15.70
CA GLY A 168 7.20 4.28 16.63
C GLY A 168 6.23 4.82 17.69
N TYR A 169 5.00 5.18 17.30
CA TYR A 169 3.96 5.58 18.25
C TYR A 169 3.50 4.45 19.19
N ALA A 170 3.47 3.21 18.72
CA ALA A 170 3.15 2.07 19.56
C ALA A 170 4.22 1.85 20.62
N ASP A 171 5.50 1.90 20.22
CA ASP A 171 6.65 1.73 21.11
C ASP A 171 6.71 2.86 22.15
N GLU A 172 6.50 4.11 21.73
CA GLU A 172 6.44 5.28 22.63
C GLU A 172 5.29 5.17 23.64
N ASN A 173 4.09 4.76 23.18
CA ASN A 173 2.96 4.52 24.08
C ASN A 173 3.23 3.40 25.09
N GLU A 174 3.92 2.32 24.69
CA GLU A 174 4.30 1.26 25.61
C GLU A 174 5.31 1.76 26.65
N ALA A 175 6.30 2.56 26.21
CA ALA A 175 7.27 3.19 27.11
C ALA A 175 6.59 4.14 28.11
N LEU A 176 5.68 4.99 27.65
CA LEU A 176 4.91 5.91 28.49
C LEU A 176 4.04 5.16 29.50
N LYS A 177 3.36 4.07 29.09
CA LYS A 177 2.59 3.23 30.01
C LYS A 177 3.47 2.63 31.10
N LYS A 178 4.66 2.12 30.75
CA LYS A 178 5.62 1.59 31.73
C LYS A 178 6.09 2.67 32.70
N ALA A 179 6.47 3.84 32.19
CA ALA A 179 6.89 4.98 33.02
C ALA A 179 5.78 5.43 33.97
N PHE A 180 4.54 5.52 33.47
CA PHE A 180 3.37 5.89 34.25
C PHE A 180 3.08 4.89 35.37
N GLU A 181 3.13 3.58 35.10
CA GLU A 181 2.90 2.58 36.16
C GLU A 181 3.99 2.60 37.23
N VAL A 182 5.25 2.89 36.87
CA VAL A 182 6.34 3.08 37.86
C VAL A 182 6.09 4.32 38.72
N GLU A 183 5.75 5.46 38.11
CA GLU A 183 5.47 6.69 38.83
C GLU A 183 4.25 6.55 39.75
N LYS A 184 3.17 5.92 39.25
CA LYS A 184 1.98 5.60 40.02
C LYS A 184 2.29 4.70 41.21
N ALA A 185 3.11 3.65 41.02
CA ALA A 185 3.53 2.78 42.11
C ALA A 185 4.32 3.55 43.19
N SER A 186 5.24 4.43 42.77
CA SER A 186 5.99 5.30 43.68
C SER A 186 5.07 6.24 44.46
N LEU A 187 4.09 6.86 43.79
CA LEU A 187 3.16 7.79 44.44
C LEU A 187 2.24 7.06 45.43
N VAL A 188 1.74 5.87 45.07
CA VAL A 188 0.95 5.02 45.98
C VAL A 188 1.77 4.60 47.19
N GLN A 189 3.04 4.26 47.01
CA GLN A 189 3.93 3.95 48.13
C GLN A 189 4.11 5.17 49.06
N GLN A 190 4.40 6.35 48.52
CA GLN A 190 4.53 7.58 49.31
C GLN A 190 3.25 7.92 50.08
N LEU A 191 2.09 7.77 49.43
CA LEU A 191 0.79 8.02 50.07
C LEU A 191 0.55 7.04 51.23
N ASN A 192 0.86 5.75 51.04
CA ASN A 192 0.73 4.75 52.09
C ASN A 192 1.68 5.04 53.26
N GLU A 193 2.94 5.39 52.99
CA GLU A 193 3.91 5.77 54.02
C GLU A 193 3.40 6.99 54.82
N GLN A 194 2.93 8.05 54.15
CA GLN A 194 2.32 9.19 54.82
C GLN A 194 1.09 8.80 55.65
N GLN A 195 0.20 7.97 55.10
CA GLN A 195 -0.99 7.51 55.81
C GLN A 195 -0.63 6.71 57.07
N THR A 196 0.39 5.85 57.01
CA THR A 196 0.89 5.14 58.19
C THR A 196 1.49 6.09 59.22
N ALA A 197 2.29 7.07 58.78
CA ALA A 197 2.86 8.09 59.66
C ALA A 197 1.79 8.93 60.37
N TYR A 198 0.76 9.38 59.65
CA TYR A 198 -0.37 10.10 60.23
C TYR A 198 -1.18 9.23 61.20
N THR A 199 -1.38 7.95 60.88
CA THR A 199 -2.09 7.01 61.76
C THR A 199 -1.33 6.82 63.08
N GLU A 200 -0.01 6.66 63.00
CA GLU A 200 0.87 6.55 64.16
C GLU A 200 0.84 7.84 65.01
N GLN A 201 0.93 9.01 64.36
CA GLN A 201 0.85 10.30 65.04
C GLN A 201 -0.49 10.51 65.74
N ILE A 202 -1.61 10.11 65.10
CA ILE A 202 -2.94 10.13 65.73
C ILE A 202 -2.98 9.19 66.94
N HIS A 203 -2.36 8.02 66.86
CA HIS A 203 -2.30 7.08 67.98
C HIS A 203 -1.51 7.68 69.17
N GLN A 204 -0.34 8.25 68.90
CA GLN A 204 0.49 8.93 69.91
C GLN A 204 -0.26 10.10 70.56
N LEU A 205 -0.94 10.93 69.76
CA LEU A 205 -1.74 12.04 70.28
C LEU A 205 -2.91 11.55 71.14
N LYS A 206 -3.57 10.44 70.77
CA LYS A 206 -4.61 9.83 71.60
C LYS A 206 -4.06 9.34 72.94
N GLN A 207 -2.92 8.65 72.94
CA GLN A 207 -2.26 8.19 74.16
C GLN A 207 -1.85 9.37 75.07
N ALA A 208 -1.20 10.39 74.49
CA ALA A 208 -0.80 11.59 75.24
C ALA A 208 -2.01 12.33 75.82
N LYS A 209 -3.12 12.42 75.06
CA LYS A 209 -4.38 13.00 75.55
C LYS A 209 -4.95 12.21 76.73
N GLN A 210 -4.91 10.89 76.67
CA GLN A 210 -5.39 10.03 77.76
C GLN A 210 -4.53 10.17 79.02
N GLN A 211 -3.21 10.16 78.88
CA GLN A 211 -2.28 10.40 79.98
C GLN A 211 -2.50 11.79 80.62
N ALA A 212 -2.74 12.82 79.80
CA ALA A 212 -3.06 14.15 80.31
C ALA A 212 -4.36 14.15 81.14
N TYR A 213 -5.41 13.44 80.71
CA TYR A 213 -6.65 13.31 81.50
C TYR A 213 -6.44 12.55 82.81
N GLU A 214 -5.68 11.46 82.79
CA GLU A 214 -5.33 10.71 84.00
C GLU A 214 -4.56 11.61 84.98
N ARG A 215 -3.60 12.39 84.48
CA ARG A 215 -2.83 13.32 85.30
C ARG A 215 -3.67 14.45 85.88
N VAL A 216 -4.61 15.01 85.10
CA VAL A 216 -5.56 16.01 85.60
C VAL A 216 -6.41 15.42 86.71
N ARG A 217 -6.94 14.21 86.53
CA ARG A 217 -7.76 13.53 87.56
C ARG A 217 -6.97 13.25 88.84
N GLU A 218 -5.71 12.82 88.72
CA GLU A 218 -4.81 12.67 89.87
C GLU A 218 -4.63 14.00 90.60
N LEU A 219 -4.33 15.08 89.86
CA LEU A 219 -4.14 16.41 90.43
C LEU A 219 -5.41 16.92 91.12
N GLU A 220 -6.58 16.75 90.51
CA GLU A 220 -7.87 17.07 91.11
C GLU A 220 -8.08 16.32 92.44
N THR A 221 -7.80 15.01 92.45
CA THR A 221 -7.91 14.19 93.67
C THR A 221 -6.91 14.65 94.75
N THR A 222 -5.67 14.99 94.38
CA THR A 222 -4.69 15.50 95.33
C THR A 222 -5.06 16.88 95.87
N LEU A 223 -5.66 17.74 95.03
CA LEU A 223 -6.12 19.07 95.42
C LEU A 223 -7.30 18.96 96.39
N GLU A 224 -8.26 18.07 96.12
CA GLU A 224 -9.39 17.81 97.00
C GLU A 224 -8.91 17.29 98.37
N ASN A 225 -7.99 16.32 98.39
CA ASN A 225 -7.39 15.82 99.63
C ASN A 225 -6.63 16.91 100.39
N ALA A 226 -5.87 17.76 99.69
CA ALA A 226 -5.16 18.88 100.30
C ALA A 226 -6.13 19.91 100.88
N GLN A 227 -7.21 20.26 100.16
CA GLN A 227 -8.26 21.14 100.65
C GLN A 227 -8.90 20.58 101.91
N LEU A 228 -9.27 19.29 101.93
CA LEU A 228 -9.86 18.62 103.09
C LEU A 228 -8.90 18.62 104.29
N ASN A 229 -7.62 18.35 104.05
CA ASN A 229 -6.59 18.45 105.10
C ASN A 229 -6.44 19.87 105.64
N TYR A 230 -6.40 20.89 104.77
CA TYR A 230 -6.31 22.29 105.21
C TYR A 230 -7.57 22.74 105.98
N THR A 231 -8.76 22.32 105.56
CA THR A 231 -10.00 22.58 106.30
C THR A 231 -9.94 21.97 107.70
N ARG A 232 -9.50 20.71 107.80
CA ARG A 232 -9.33 20.02 109.08
C ARG A 232 -8.27 20.69 109.96
N GLU A 233 -7.14 21.11 109.40
CA GLU A 233 -6.11 21.85 110.15
C GLU A 233 -6.62 23.21 110.64
N LEU A 234 -7.43 23.91 109.84
CA LEU A 234 -8.08 25.16 110.23
C LEU A 234 -9.09 24.95 111.37
N GLU A 235 -9.90 23.89 111.31
CA GLU A 235 -10.81 23.52 112.39
C GLU A 235 -10.04 23.23 113.69
N ILE A 236 -8.98 22.42 113.63
CA ILE A 236 -8.12 22.14 114.80
C ILE A 236 -7.47 23.42 115.35
N MET A 237 -7.04 24.34 114.48
CA MET A 237 -6.49 25.63 114.90
C MET A 237 -7.54 26.55 115.52
N GLN A 238 -8.78 26.54 115.01
CA GLN A 238 -9.91 27.24 115.63
C GLN A 238 -10.23 26.67 117.00
N GLU A 239 -10.36 25.35 117.13
CA GLU A 239 -10.57 24.67 118.42
C GLU A 239 -9.46 25.01 119.43
N ARG A 240 -8.20 25.00 119.00
CA ARG A 240 -7.07 25.41 119.84
C ARG A 240 -7.17 26.85 120.30
N LYS A 241 -7.54 27.76 119.39
CA LYS A 241 -7.70 29.19 119.70
C LYS A 241 -8.86 29.41 120.68
N ASP A 242 -9.97 28.70 120.51
CA ASP A 242 -11.12 28.77 121.41
C ASP A 242 -10.77 28.22 122.79
N LEU A 243 -10.02 27.11 122.87
CA LEU A 243 -9.47 26.58 124.13
C LEU A 243 -8.50 27.57 124.82
N GLU A 244 -7.62 28.24 124.07
CA GLU A 244 -6.74 29.27 124.62
C GLU A 244 -7.54 30.48 125.14
N ARG A 245 -8.59 30.89 124.41
CA ARG A 245 -9.48 31.96 124.84
C ARG A 245 -10.25 31.58 126.10
N GLU A 246 -10.78 30.37 126.18
CA GLU A 246 -11.43 29.84 127.39
C GLU A 246 -10.46 29.80 128.57
N LYS A 247 -9.23 29.30 128.37
CA LYS A 247 -8.19 29.32 129.40
C LYS A 247 -7.91 30.74 129.90
N ALA A 248 -7.74 31.69 128.99
CA ALA A 248 -7.52 33.09 129.36
C ALA A 248 -8.72 33.66 130.14
N LEU A 249 -9.95 33.29 129.77
CA LEU A 249 -11.16 33.71 130.47
C LEU A 249 -11.22 33.14 131.90
N VAL A 250 -10.88 31.86 132.06
CA VAL A 250 -10.78 31.19 133.37
C VAL A 250 -9.66 31.80 134.23
N GLU A 251 -8.52 32.16 133.63
CA GLU A 251 -7.43 32.86 134.33
C GLU A 251 -7.91 34.22 134.85
N VAL A 252 -8.64 34.99 134.02
CA VAL A 252 -9.23 36.27 134.43
C VAL A 252 -10.29 36.07 135.51
N GLU A 253 -11.14 35.04 135.41
CA GLU A 253 -12.10 34.69 136.46
C GLU A 253 -11.39 34.37 137.78
N ARG A 254 -10.31 33.58 137.74
CA ARG A 254 -9.46 33.29 138.91
C ARG A 254 -8.83 34.54 139.50
N GLU A 255 -8.30 35.44 138.68
CA GLU A 255 -7.75 36.72 139.15
C GLU A 255 -8.83 37.59 139.81
N TYR A 256 -10.03 37.63 139.23
CA TYR A 256 -11.16 38.34 139.82
C TYR A 256 -11.60 37.72 141.13
N GLN A 257 -11.67 36.38 141.22
CA GLN A 257 -11.98 35.66 142.45
C GLN A 257 -10.94 35.91 143.53
N ALA A 258 -9.65 35.92 143.18
CA ALA A 258 -8.56 36.26 144.08
C ALA A 258 -8.64 37.72 144.57
N LYS A 259 -9.01 38.67 143.70
CA LYS A 259 -9.28 40.06 144.11
C LYS A 259 -10.47 40.16 145.06
N LEU A 260 -11.53 39.40 144.81
CA LEU A 260 -12.72 39.34 145.67
C LEU A 260 -12.37 38.75 147.05
N GLN A 261 -11.56 37.69 147.07
CA GLN A 261 -11.03 37.07 148.29
C GLN A 261 -10.20 38.09 149.09
N ALA A 262 -9.24 38.76 148.44
CA ALA A 262 -8.40 39.77 149.07
C ALA A 262 -9.20 40.99 149.57
N GLN A 263 -10.30 41.34 148.91
CA GLN A 263 -11.20 42.40 149.36
C GLN A 263 -12.03 41.95 150.58
N ASN A 264 -12.51 40.71 150.61
CA ASN A 264 -13.15 40.12 151.79
C ASN A 264 -12.19 40.02 152.97
N ASP A 265 -10.95 39.62 152.75
CA ASP A 265 -9.92 39.57 153.79
C ASP A 265 -9.66 40.97 154.37
N LYS A 266 -9.61 42.02 153.52
CA LYS A 266 -9.54 43.42 153.99
C LYS A 266 -10.76 43.86 154.79
N TYR A 267 -11.96 43.41 154.42
CA TYR A 267 -13.16 43.70 155.21
C TYR A 267 -13.10 42.99 156.57
N ASN A 268 -12.65 41.74 156.60
CA ASN A 268 -12.46 40.98 157.84
C ASN A 268 -11.39 41.62 158.75
N ASP A 269 -10.26 42.06 158.19
CA ASP A 269 -9.21 42.76 158.93
C ASP A 269 -9.74 44.07 159.53
N LYS A 270 -10.57 44.81 158.78
CA LYS A 270 -11.18 46.05 159.26
C LYS A 270 -12.23 45.83 160.36
N VAL A 271 -12.92 44.69 160.34
CA VAL A 271 -13.80 44.24 161.43
C VAL A 271 -12.96 43.87 162.67
N ALA A 272 -11.84 43.18 162.49
CA ALA A 272 -10.92 42.85 163.58
C ALA A 272 -10.31 44.11 164.23
N GLU A 273 -9.96 45.11 163.42
CA GLU A 273 -9.40 46.39 163.87
C GLU A 273 -10.43 47.22 164.67
N MET A 274 -11.71 47.22 164.25
CA MET A 274 -12.81 47.82 165.03
C MET A 274 -13.03 47.13 166.39
N HIS A 275 -12.85 45.80 166.46
CA HIS A 275 -12.92 45.07 167.71
C HIS A 275 -11.73 45.39 168.64
N ALA A 276 -10.52 45.55 168.09
CA ALA A 276 -9.33 45.94 168.85
C ALA A 276 -9.42 47.39 169.40
N GLU A 277 -9.99 48.34 168.66
CA GLU A 277 -10.19 49.71 169.13
C GLU A 277 -11.24 49.78 170.27
N SER A 278 -12.26 48.91 170.25
CA SER A 278 -13.23 48.80 171.36
C SER A 278 -12.60 48.28 172.66
N GLU A 279 -11.68 47.32 172.58
CA GLU A 279 -10.93 46.81 173.73
C GLU A 279 -9.99 47.89 174.32
N ARG A 280 -9.38 48.72 173.47
CA ARG A 280 -8.48 49.80 173.88
C ARG A 280 -9.19 50.94 174.63
N ILE A 281 -10.45 51.22 174.26
CA ILE A 281 -11.29 52.18 174.99
C ILE A 281 -11.63 51.63 176.38
N ARG A 282 -11.87 50.32 176.51
CA ARG A 282 -12.22 49.68 177.77
C ARG A 282 -11.07 49.69 178.79
N GLY A 283 -9.84 49.41 178.35
CA GLY A 283 -8.65 49.46 179.24
C GLY A 283 -8.31 50.86 179.76
N ASN A 284 -8.60 51.93 179.01
CA ASN A 284 -8.35 53.31 179.44
C ASN A 284 -9.34 53.84 180.49
N TYR A 285 -10.53 53.22 180.63
CA TYR A 285 -11.48 53.56 181.68
C TYR A 285 -11.17 52.85 183.01
N GLU A 286 -10.63 51.62 182.98
CA GLU A 286 -10.23 50.88 184.19
C GLU A 286 -9.00 51.52 184.89
N ALA A 287 -8.01 51.99 184.13
CA ALA A 287 -6.80 52.63 184.69
C ALA A 287 -7.05 54.00 185.36
N LYS A 288 -8.15 54.70 185.04
CA LYS A 288 -8.51 55.98 185.67
C LYS A 288 -9.35 55.81 186.94
N LEU A 289 -9.98 54.66 187.16
CA LEU A 289 -10.75 54.37 188.37
C LEU A 289 -9.84 54.00 189.57
N GLU A 290 -8.72 53.29 189.33
CA GLU A 290 -7.76 52.90 190.39
C GLU A 290 -6.93 54.06 190.96
N ALA A 291 -6.65 55.12 190.19
CA ALA A 291 -5.88 56.28 190.67
C ALA A 291 -6.66 57.16 191.68
N THR A 292 -8.00 57.07 191.70
CA THR A 292 -8.88 57.84 192.60
C THR A 292 -9.04 57.21 194.00
N VAL A 293 -8.56 55.98 194.22
CA VAL A 293 -8.77 55.23 195.46
C VAL A 293 -7.52 55.20 196.37
N ILE A 294 -6.32 55.54 195.86
CA ILE A 294 -5.05 55.41 196.62
C ILE A 294 -4.59 56.71 197.33
N SER A 295 -5.17 57.89 197.06
CA SER A 295 -4.78 59.14 197.78
C SER A 295 -5.65 59.55 198.96
N THR A 296 -6.66 58.76 199.33
CA THR A 296 -7.57 59.04 200.47
C THR A 296 -7.29 58.25 201.76
N GLU A 297 -6.23 57.43 201.84
CA GLU A 297 -6.04 56.50 202.98
C GLU A 297 -4.71 56.56 203.78
N ASN A 298 -3.95 57.66 203.72
CA ASN A 298 -2.91 57.98 204.72
C ASN A 298 -3.00 59.47 205.10
N LYS A 299 -3.91 59.93 205.97
CA LYS A 299 -3.86 59.87 207.45
C LYS A 299 -2.51 60.30 208.04
N LYS A 300 -2.51 61.44 208.74
CA LYS A 300 -2.47 61.45 210.23
C LYS A 300 -1.20 60.81 210.81
N LYS A 301 -0.09 61.51 210.70
CA LYS A 301 0.59 62.14 211.84
C LYS A 301 1.23 63.44 211.38
#